data_AF-A0A1F8QPB6-F1
#
_entry.id   AF-A0A1F8QPB6-F1
#
_cell.length_a   1.000
_cell.length_b   1.000
_cell.length_c   1.000
_cell.angle_alpha   90.00
_cell.angle_beta   90.00
_cell.angle_gamma   90.00
#
_symmetry.space_group_name_H-M   'P 1'
#
loop_
_entity.id
_entity.type
_entity.pdbx_description
1 polymer ?
#
loop_
_entity_poly.entity_id
_entity_poly.type
_entity_poly.pdbx_seq_one_letter_code
_entity_poly.pdbx_strand_id
1 'polypeptide(L)'
;MGCFHVLKARALNGFGPYIFIAQDNVISADAIVHEAGHHYLWNATGWWWWDPPCWDHAPFSQEDDTCAWSEGWADFLPLAVNGDACYDYDEGPCTGNPDERHFNLETHGRGDQFPEGDVVEGRVAGALYDQFDSANEGFDSATFGFVPITDIAFHGESEDRFSMFWESWKASGQNKHNAVRAIYQNTIDYDGAPRFDLPLPDVTVLQGISYPHIIDLWAFTGDDESTDPELSYQITVVSDWHCEASLDGRWVNVIPQPGWLGQCIVTLRVSDSFKTAEDVFQVTVAPVQSWMHLPLVFR
;
A
#
# COMPACT_ATOMS: atom_id res chain seq x y z
N MET A 1 -4.27 -21.03 -22.81
CA MET A 1 -5.62 -20.58 -23.24
C MET A 1 -5.47 -19.08 -23.37
N GLY A 2 -5.31 -18.58 -24.60
CA GLY A 2 -5.14 -17.14 -24.83
C GLY A 2 -6.51 -16.50 -24.93
N CYS A 3 -6.71 -15.37 -24.27
CA CYS A 3 -7.87 -14.52 -24.48
C CYS A 3 -7.76 -13.94 -25.89
N PHE A 4 -8.22 -14.68 -26.91
CA PHE A 4 -8.03 -14.29 -28.30
C PHE A 4 -9.30 -13.69 -28.92
N HIS A 5 -9.10 -12.44 -29.36
CA HIS A 5 -9.82 -11.67 -30.40
C HIS A 5 -10.89 -10.68 -29.95
N VAL A 6 -10.44 -9.54 -29.39
CA VAL A 6 -11.05 -8.23 -29.71
C VAL A 6 -10.72 -7.87 -31.17
N LEU A 7 -11.51 -8.39 -32.11
CA LEU A 7 -11.45 -7.93 -33.50
C LEU A 7 -12.10 -6.54 -33.61
N LYS A 8 -11.25 -5.51 -33.58
CA LYS A 8 -11.48 -4.18 -34.17
C LYS A 8 -12.65 -3.38 -33.60
N ALA A 9 -12.35 -2.59 -32.57
CA ALA A 9 -12.78 -1.20 -32.60
C ALA A 9 -11.88 -0.43 -33.58
N ARG A 10 -12.14 -0.57 -34.89
CA ARG A 10 -11.63 0.43 -35.84
C ARG A 10 -12.37 1.72 -35.51
N ALA A 11 -11.64 2.72 -35.03
CA ALA A 11 -12.05 4.13 -35.01
C ALA A 11 -12.25 4.66 -36.44
N LEU A 12 -13.18 4.06 -37.18
CA LEU A 12 -13.79 4.63 -38.37
C LEU A 12 -15.21 4.97 -37.95
N ASN A 13 -15.53 6.26 -37.96
CA ASN A 13 -16.89 6.82 -37.90
C ASN A 13 -17.97 5.80 -38.33
N GLY A 14 -18.58 5.05 -37.40
CA GLY A 14 -19.65 4.11 -37.75
C GLY A 14 -19.86 2.84 -36.91
N PHE A 15 -19.03 2.48 -35.94
CA PHE A 15 -19.36 1.38 -35.01
C PHE A 15 -19.76 1.95 -33.64
N GLY A 16 -20.99 1.60 -33.21
CA GLY A 16 -21.64 2.09 -32.00
C GLY A 16 -21.25 1.34 -30.70
N PRO A 17 -22.05 1.44 -29.62
CA PRO A 17 -21.73 1.02 -28.26
C PRO A 17 -21.86 -0.51 -28.07
N TYR A 18 -21.02 -1.29 -28.76
CA TYR A 18 -21.11 -2.75 -28.78
C TYR A 18 -19.96 -3.40 -28.04
N ILE A 19 -20.32 -4.37 -27.20
CA ILE A 19 -19.43 -5.27 -26.47
C ILE A 19 -19.45 -6.61 -27.21
N PHE A 20 -18.28 -7.23 -27.40
CA PHE A 20 -18.16 -8.52 -28.07
C PHE A 20 -17.53 -9.53 -27.11
N ILE A 21 -18.12 -10.71 -27.01
CA ILE A 21 -17.63 -11.78 -26.15
C ILE A 21 -17.35 -12.99 -27.03
N ALA A 22 -16.20 -13.63 -26.81
CA ALA A 22 -15.84 -14.86 -27.51
C ALA A 22 -16.90 -15.94 -27.24
N GLN A 23 -17.22 -16.74 -28.25
CA GLN A 23 -18.24 -17.79 -28.15
C GLN A 23 -17.97 -18.78 -26.99
N ASP A 24 -16.69 -19.01 -26.67
CA ASP A 24 -16.27 -19.93 -25.62
C ASP A 24 -16.40 -19.32 -24.20
N ASN A 25 -16.54 -17.99 -24.10
CA ASN A 25 -16.67 -17.26 -22.83
C ASN A 25 -18.11 -16.75 -22.59
N VAL A 26 -19.07 -17.05 -23.47
CA VAL A 26 -20.45 -16.53 -23.36
C VAL A 26 -21.19 -16.99 -22.10
N ILE A 27 -20.68 -18.01 -21.44
CA ILE A 27 -21.24 -18.55 -20.19
C ILE A 27 -20.66 -17.85 -18.95
N SER A 28 -19.57 -17.10 -19.10
CA SER A 28 -18.93 -16.38 -18.00
C SER A 28 -19.58 -15.03 -17.78
N ALA A 29 -20.15 -14.86 -16.58
CA ALA A 29 -20.63 -13.57 -16.12
C ALA A 29 -19.48 -12.57 -15.98
N ASP A 30 -18.29 -13.03 -15.59
CA ASP A 30 -17.13 -12.17 -15.39
C ASP A 30 -16.62 -11.61 -16.70
N ALA A 31 -16.52 -12.45 -17.73
CA ALA A 31 -16.14 -12.03 -19.08
C ALA A 31 -17.13 -11.01 -19.66
N ILE A 32 -18.43 -11.15 -19.39
CA ILE A 32 -19.44 -10.16 -19.82
C ILE A 32 -19.19 -8.81 -19.14
N VAL A 33 -18.96 -8.80 -17.83
CA VAL A 33 -18.78 -7.58 -17.04
C VAL A 33 -17.41 -6.94 -17.32
N HIS A 34 -16.37 -7.75 -17.53
CA HIS A 34 -15.04 -7.31 -17.94
C HIS A 34 -15.10 -6.50 -19.23
N GLU A 35 -15.72 -7.05 -20.28
CA GLU A 35 -15.84 -6.35 -21.56
C GLU A 35 -16.72 -5.09 -21.45
N ALA A 36 -17.68 -5.07 -20.52
CA ALA A 36 -18.42 -3.86 -20.16
C ALA A 36 -17.56 -2.83 -19.39
N GLY A 37 -16.61 -3.28 -18.58
CA GLY A 37 -15.65 -2.47 -17.84
C GLY A 37 -14.81 -1.58 -18.74
N HIS A 38 -14.27 -2.15 -19.83
CA HIS A 38 -13.60 -1.39 -20.90
C HIS A 38 -14.49 -0.29 -21.47
N HIS A 39 -15.76 -0.61 -21.76
CA HIS A 39 -16.70 0.37 -22.31
C HIS A 39 -17.08 1.47 -21.30
N TYR A 40 -17.18 1.16 -20.01
CA TYR A 40 -17.41 2.17 -18.97
C TYR A 40 -16.25 3.14 -18.86
N LEU A 41 -15.01 2.63 -18.85
CA LEU A 41 -13.80 3.45 -18.79
C LEU A 41 -13.70 4.37 -20.00
N TRP A 42 -13.94 3.84 -21.22
CA TRP A 42 -13.99 4.62 -22.45
C TRP A 42 -15.04 5.74 -22.40
N ASN A 43 -16.27 5.41 -21.98
CA ASN A 43 -17.36 6.37 -21.97
C ASN A 43 -17.14 7.50 -20.94
N ALA A 44 -16.45 7.21 -19.84
CA ALA A 44 -16.13 8.19 -18.81
C ALA A 44 -14.98 9.12 -19.22
N THR A 45 -13.90 8.56 -19.79
CA THR A 45 -12.64 9.28 -19.96
C THR A 45 -12.39 9.72 -21.41
N GLY A 46 -13.07 9.11 -22.39
CA GLY A 46 -12.71 9.23 -23.80
C GLY A 46 -11.35 8.61 -24.13
N TRP A 47 -10.75 7.92 -23.16
CA TRP A 47 -9.50 7.18 -23.27
C TRP A 47 -9.82 5.68 -23.19
N TRP A 48 -9.29 4.96 -24.15
CA TRP A 48 -9.24 3.51 -24.17
C TRP A 48 -8.03 3.14 -25.02
N TRP A 49 -7.19 2.29 -24.45
CA TRP A 49 -5.95 1.91 -25.08
C TRP A 49 -6.23 0.93 -26.21
N TRP A 50 -6.02 1.38 -27.45
CA TRP A 50 -6.02 0.54 -28.66
C TRP A 50 -4.58 0.37 -29.13
N ASP A 51 -3.73 -0.35 -28.40
CA ASP A 51 -2.40 -0.71 -28.89
C ASP A 51 -2.34 -2.20 -29.29
N PRO A 52 -1.75 -2.53 -30.45
CA PRO A 52 -1.44 -3.89 -30.89
C PRO A 52 -0.74 -4.90 -29.95
N PRO A 53 0.05 -4.56 -28.91
CA PRO A 53 0.67 -5.57 -28.06
C PRO A 53 -0.33 -6.25 -27.10
N CYS A 54 -1.44 -5.59 -26.73
CA CYS A 54 -2.42 -6.09 -25.77
C CYS A 54 -3.51 -6.99 -26.41
N TRP A 55 -3.19 -7.78 -27.45
CA TRP A 55 -4.19 -8.60 -28.18
C TRP A 55 -4.22 -10.07 -27.75
N ASP A 56 -3.17 -10.52 -27.09
CA ASP A 56 -3.02 -11.87 -26.55
C ASP A 56 -2.32 -11.74 -25.20
N HIS A 57 -3.14 -11.62 -24.16
CA HIS A 57 -2.72 -11.52 -22.77
C HIS A 57 -3.47 -12.57 -21.92
N ALA A 58 -3.00 -12.75 -20.71
CA ALA A 58 -3.63 -13.55 -19.67
C ALA A 58 -3.51 -12.80 -18.33
N PRO A 59 -4.37 -13.10 -17.34
CA PRO A 59 -4.42 -12.37 -16.06
C PRO A 59 -3.07 -12.19 -15.36
N PHE A 60 -2.15 -13.14 -15.54
CA PHE A 60 -0.84 -13.10 -14.94
C PHE A 60 0.31 -13.23 -15.95
N SER A 61 0.12 -12.77 -17.19
CA SER A 61 1.26 -12.49 -18.09
C SER A 61 1.80 -11.08 -17.85
N GLN A 62 3.07 -10.87 -18.22
CA GLN A 62 3.69 -9.55 -18.14
C GLN A 62 3.40 -8.81 -19.45
N GLU A 63 2.66 -7.72 -19.34
CA GLU A 63 2.29 -6.82 -20.42
C GLU A 63 3.03 -5.48 -20.30
N ASP A 64 2.53 -4.44 -20.97
CA ASP A 64 2.91 -3.06 -20.68
C ASP A 64 2.00 -2.42 -19.62
N ASP A 65 2.44 -1.29 -19.04
CA ASP A 65 1.77 -0.59 -17.93
C ASP A 65 0.36 -0.07 -18.30
N THR A 66 0.13 0.24 -19.57
CA THR A 66 -1.17 0.72 -20.05
C THR A 66 -2.16 -0.42 -20.33
N CYS A 67 -1.68 -1.53 -20.89
CA CYS A 67 -2.45 -2.76 -21.06
C CYS A 67 -2.87 -3.33 -19.70
N ALA A 68 -1.92 -3.50 -18.78
CA ALA A 68 -2.19 -4.03 -17.44
C ALA A 68 -3.20 -3.19 -16.65
N TRP A 69 -3.18 -1.86 -16.82
CA TRP A 69 -4.18 -0.97 -16.21
C TRP A 69 -5.57 -1.15 -16.82
N SER A 70 -5.67 -1.15 -18.15
CA SER A 70 -6.96 -1.28 -18.84
C SER A 70 -7.62 -2.62 -18.52
N GLU A 71 -6.85 -3.71 -18.64
CA GLU A 71 -7.33 -5.06 -18.38
C GLU A 71 -7.53 -5.31 -16.87
N GLY A 72 -6.64 -4.80 -16.01
CA GLY A 72 -6.79 -4.95 -14.56
C GLY A 72 -8.03 -4.23 -14.00
N TRP A 73 -8.39 -3.08 -14.56
CA TRP A 73 -9.68 -2.43 -14.27
C TRP A 73 -10.87 -3.30 -14.70
N ALA A 74 -10.79 -3.86 -15.91
CA ALA A 74 -11.83 -4.72 -16.45
C ALA A 74 -11.94 -6.05 -15.69
N ASP A 75 -10.85 -6.58 -15.16
CA ASP A 75 -10.82 -7.76 -14.29
C ASP A 75 -11.32 -7.48 -12.89
N PHE A 76 -11.06 -6.30 -12.32
CA PHE A 76 -11.59 -5.91 -11.02
C PHE A 76 -13.12 -5.77 -11.00
N LEU A 77 -13.69 -5.17 -12.06
CA LEU A 77 -15.12 -4.87 -12.10
C LEU A 77 -16.07 -6.08 -11.89
N PRO A 78 -15.87 -7.25 -12.53
CA PRO A 78 -16.70 -8.42 -12.28
C PRO A 78 -16.67 -8.88 -10.83
N LEU A 79 -15.51 -8.89 -10.17
CA LEU A 79 -15.41 -9.27 -8.76
C LEU A 79 -16.28 -8.33 -7.88
N ALA A 80 -16.19 -7.02 -8.12
CA ALA A 80 -16.99 -6.04 -7.40
C ALA A 80 -18.51 -6.14 -7.68
N VAL A 81 -18.92 -6.49 -8.90
CA VAL A 81 -20.32 -6.55 -9.34
C VAL A 81 -20.99 -7.88 -8.97
N ASN A 82 -20.28 -8.99 -9.19
CA ASN A 82 -20.78 -10.34 -8.96
C ASN A 82 -20.62 -10.77 -7.50
N GLY A 83 -19.70 -10.13 -6.77
CA GLY A 83 -19.56 -10.28 -5.32
C GLY A 83 -18.74 -11.50 -4.91
N ASP A 84 -17.71 -11.82 -5.68
CA ASP A 84 -16.75 -12.86 -5.37
C ASP A 84 -15.33 -12.45 -5.79
N ALA A 85 -14.32 -13.15 -5.27
CA ALA A 85 -12.91 -12.81 -5.43
C ALA A 85 -12.25 -13.46 -6.67
N CYS A 86 -13.01 -14.22 -7.45
CA CYS A 86 -12.47 -14.98 -8.58
C CYS A 86 -12.86 -14.32 -9.89
N TYR A 87 -11.90 -14.18 -10.78
CA TYR A 87 -12.20 -14.01 -12.20
C TYR A 87 -12.37 -15.40 -12.83
N ASP A 88 -13.53 -15.70 -13.40
CA ASP A 88 -13.90 -17.01 -13.94
C ASP A 88 -14.21 -16.96 -15.45
N TYR A 89 -13.71 -17.94 -16.21
CA TYR A 89 -14.01 -18.10 -17.65
C TYR A 89 -15.20 -19.06 -17.95
N ASP A 90 -15.75 -19.70 -16.92
CA ASP A 90 -16.89 -20.62 -16.88
C ASP A 90 -18.09 -19.98 -16.12
N GLU A 91 -19.08 -20.76 -15.63
CA GLU A 91 -20.34 -20.22 -15.07
C GLU A 91 -20.19 -19.50 -13.71
N GLY A 92 -19.09 -19.73 -12.97
CA GLY A 92 -18.80 -19.08 -11.68
C GLY A 92 -19.65 -19.54 -10.48
N PRO A 93 -19.28 -19.09 -9.25
CA PRO A 93 -18.00 -18.46 -8.90
C PRO A 93 -16.89 -19.50 -8.65
N CYS A 94 -15.64 -19.15 -8.96
CA CYS A 94 -14.42 -19.96 -8.71
C CYS A 94 -14.49 -21.42 -9.22
N THR A 95 -15.01 -21.63 -10.42
CA THR A 95 -15.22 -22.94 -11.04
C THR A 95 -14.10 -23.32 -12.02
N GLY A 96 -14.03 -24.60 -12.37
CA GLY A 96 -12.94 -25.12 -13.22
C GLY A 96 -11.59 -25.26 -12.49
N ASN A 97 -10.51 -25.42 -13.25
CA ASN A 97 -9.17 -25.53 -12.70
C ASN A 97 -8.66 -24.14 -12.22
N PRO A 98 -8.07 -24.04 -11.02
CA PRO A 98 -7.44 -22.80 -10.58
C PRO A 98 -6.25 -22.46 -11.47
N ASP A 99 -5.99 -21.17 -11.63
CA ASP A 99 -4.91 -20.59 -12.44
C ASP A 99 -4.98 -20.93 -13.94
N GLU A 100 -6.16 -21.40 -14.39
CA GLU A 100 -6.42 -21.81 -15.77
C GLU A 100 -7.82 -21.40 -16.23
N ARG A 101 -8.83 -21.72 -15.41
CA ARG A 101 -10.25 -21.43 -15.66
C ARG A 101 -10.81 -20.40 -14.69
N HIS A 102 -10.22 -20.28 -13.51
CA HIS A 102 -10.45 -19.16 -12.62
C HIS A 102 -9.15 -18.69 -11.97
N PHE A 103 -9.13 -17.43 -11.56
CA PHE A 103 -8.03 -16.79 -10.86
C PHE A 103 -8.56 -16.10 -9.61
N ASN A 104 -8.08 -16.47 -8.43
CA ASN A 104 -8.53 -15.86 -7.18
C ASN A 104 -7.66 -14.64 -6.85
N LEU A 105 -8.13 -13.46 -7.28
CA LEU A 105 -7.33 -12.23 -7.25
C LEU A 105 -7.11 -11.68 -5.84
N GLU A 106 -7.88 -12.11 -4.84
CA GLU A 106 -7.64 -11.81 -3.42
C GLU A 106 -6.36 -12.49 -2.89
N THR A 107 -6.07 -13.69 -3.39
CA THR A 107 -5.05 -14.56 -2.77
C THR A 107 -3.76 -14.66 -3.58
N HIS A 108 -3.75 -14.15 -4.81
CA HIS A 108 -2.55 -14.09 -5.62
C HIS A 108 -1.59 -13.05 -5.07
N GLY A 109 -0.32 -13.43 -4.89
CA GLY A 109 0.65 -12.54 -4.26
C GLY A 109 2.09 -13.02 -4.38
N ARG A 110 2.95 -12.46 -3.55
CA ARG A 110 4.40 -12.68 -3.61
C ARG A 110 4.76 -14.18 -3.52
N GLY A 111 5.51 -14.68 -4.51
CA GLY A 111 6.02 -16.05 -4.51
C GLY A 111 5.08 -17.11 -5.10
N ASP A 112 3.97 -16.71 -5.72
CA ASP A 112 3.04 -17.59 -6.45
C ASP A 112 3.54 -18.06 -7.84
N GLN A 113 4.77 -17.67 -8.22
CA GLN A 113 5.43 -17.98 -9.50
C GLN A 113 4.90 -17.19 -10.71
N PHE A 114 3.95 -16.28 -10.51
CA PHE A 114 3.55 -15.33 -11.53
C PHE A 114 4.46 -14.09 -11.54
N PRO A 115 4.54 -13.37 -12.66
CA PRO A 115 5.16 -12.05 -12.71
C PRO A 115 4.59 -11.11 -11.64
N GLU A 116 5.40 -10.14 -11.21
CA GLU A 116 5.06 -9.14 -10.20
C GLU A 116 5.08 -7.74 -10.84
N GLY A 117 4.39 -6.78 -10.19
CA GLY A 117 4.39 -5.37 -10.59
C GLY A 117 3.16 -4.93 -11.38
N ASP A 118 3.13 -3.63 -11.68
CA ASP A 118 2.01 -2.90 -12.29
C ASP A 118 1.87 -3.12 -13.80
N VAL A 119 2.70 -4.00 -14.36
CA VAL A 119 2.66 -4.48 -15.74
C VAL A 119 1.92 -5.81 -15.87
N VAL A 120 1.19 -6.23 -14.83
CA VAL A 120 0.45 -7.49 -14.78
C VAL A 120 -0.99 -7.19 -14.38
N GLU A 121 -1.96 -7.46 -15.26
CA GLU A 121 -3.36 -7.06 -15.07
C GLU A 121 -3.99 -7.64 -13.81
N GLY A 122 -3.72 -8.91 -13.49
CA GLY A 122 -4.21 -9.57 -12.28
C GLY A 122 -3.65 -8.97 -10.99
N ARG A 123 -2.44 -8.38 -11.02
CA ARG A 123 -1.88 -7.64 -9.87
C ARG A 123 -2.59 -6.30 -9.69
N VAL A 124 -2.87 -5.61 -10.78
CA VAL A 124 -3.65 -4.36 -10.76
C VAL A 124 -5.07 -4.64 -10.28
N ALA A 125 -5.71 -5.69 -10.79
CA ALA A 125 -7.06 -6.08 -10.42
C ALA A 125 -7.18 -6.48 -8.96
N GLY A 126 -6.26 -7.31 -8.44
CA GLY A 126 -6.19 -7.64 -7.02
C GLY A 126 -5.95 -6.40 -6.16
N ALA A 127 -5.03 -5.51 -6.55
CA ALA A 127 -4.79 -4.25 -5.82
C ALA A 127 -6.01 -3.33 -5.74
N LEU A 128 -6.86 -3.32 -6.78
CA LEU A 128 -8.13 -2.60 -6.77
C LEU A 128 -9.19 -3.31 -5.93
N TYR A 129 -9.18 -4.65 -5.91
CA TYR A 129 -10.11 -5.46 -5.14
C TYR A 129 -9.86 -5.34 -3.63
N ASP A 130 -8.61 -5.48 -3.17
CA ASP A 130 -8.20 -5.25 -1.77
C ASP A 130 -8.55 -3.80 -1.32
N GLN A 131 -8.42 -2.82 -2.22
CA GLN A 131 -8.84 -1.45 -1.92
C GLN A 131 -10.36 -1.30 -1.75
N PHE A 132 -11.12 -2.10 -2.48
CA PHE A 132 -12.57 -2.03 -2.57
C PHE A 132 -13.27 -2.74 -1.42
N ASP A 133 -12.82 -3.95 -1.10
CA ASP A 133 -13.59 -4.91 -0.33
C ASP A 133 -13.42 -4.68 1.20
N SER A 134 -13.74 -5.66 2.05
CA SER A 134 -13.53 -5.53 3.50
C SER A 134 -13.00 -6.80 4.16
N ALA A 135 -12.49 -7.73 3.35
CA ALA A 135 -12.01 -9.03 3.79
C ALA A 135 -10.52 -9.04 4.16
N ASN A 136 -9.97 -7.91 4.58
CA ASN A 136 -8.57 -7.61 4.82
C ASN A 136 -7.66 -8.77 5.30
N GLU A 137 -6.54 -8.98 4.60
CA GLU A 137 -5.49 -9.94 4.95
C GLU A 137 -4.06 -9.43 4.74
N GLY A 138 -3.10 -10.03 5.46
CA GLY A 138 -1.68 -9.72 5.25
C GLY A 138 -1.38 -8.23 5.45
N PHE A 139 -0.93 -7.56 4.40
CA PHE A 139 -0.72 -6.12 4.41
C PHE A 139 -2.01 -5.34 4.14
N ASP A 140 -2.97 -5.90 3.41
CA ASP A 140 -4.21 -5.23 3.13
C ASP A 140 -4.94 -4.86 4.44
N SER A 141 -5.40 -3.62 4.44
CA SER A 141 -6.19 -3.04 5.50
C SER A 141 -7.15 -1.97 4.96
N ALA A 142 -7.26 -1.86 3.64
CA ALA A 142 -8.13 -0.94 2.96
C ALA A 142 -9.58 -1.41 3.02
N THR A 143 -10.52 -0.45 3.01
CA THR A 143 -11.96 -0.74 2.96
C THR A 143 -12.69 0.44 2.30
N PHE A 144 -12.18 0.89 1.15
CA PHE A 144 -12.61 2.17 0.57
C PHE A 144 -13.98 2.08 -0.11
N GLY A 145 -14.39 0.87 -0.50
CA GLY A 145 -15.56 0.68 -1.35
C GLY A 145 -15.33 1.18 -2.77
N PHE A 146 -16.38 1.12 -3.59
CA PHE A 146 -16.25 1.35 -5.03
C PHE A 146 -16.04 2.81 -5.42
N VAL A 147 -16.68 3.73 -4.67
CA VAL A 147 -16.78 5.15 -5.06
C VAL A 147 -15.40 5.82 -5.17
N PRO A 148 -14.49 5.74 -4.18
CA PRO A 148 -13.17 6.37 -4.28
C PRO A 148 -12.35 5.90 -5.49
N ILE A 149 -12.41 4.60 -5.80
CA ILE A 149 -11.72 4.02 -6.95
C ILE A 149 -12.29 4.61 -8.24
N THR A 150 -13.61 4.59 -8.41
CA THR A 150 -14.24 5.09 -9.63
C THR A 150 -14.15 6.59 -9.82
N ASP A 151 -14.17 7.36 -8.73
CA ASP A 151 -14.01 8.81 -8.79
C ASP A 151 -12.66 9.18 -9.40
N ILE A 152 -11.59 8.43 -9.06
CA ILE A 152 -10.27 8.64 -9.63
C ILE A 152 -10.20 8.06 -11.05
N ALA A 153 -10.56 6.79 -11.24
CA ALA A 153 -10.45 6.10 -12.54
C ALA A 153 -11.24 6.81 -13.67
N PHE A 154 -12.36 7.47 -13.35
CA PHE A 154 -13.21 8.14 -14.35
C PHE A 154 -12.98 9.65 -14.48
N HIS A 155 -12.38 10.31 -13.50
CA HIS A 155 -12.27 11.78 -13.48
C HIS A 155 -10.85 12.30 -13.30
N GLY A 156 -9.85 11.43 -13.20
CA GLY A 156 -8.45 11.82 -13.23
C GLY A 156 -8.03 12.42 -14.58
N GLU A 157 -7.11 13.38 -14.55
CA GLU A 157 -6.72 14.12 -15.75
C GLU A 157 -5.89 13.27 -16.74
N SER A 158 -5.37 12.10 -16.33
CA SER A 158 -4.49 11.24 -17.15
C SER A 158 -4.33 9.80 -16.60
N GLU A 159 -5.43 9.10 -16.30
CA GLU A 159 -5.36 7.70 -15.80
C GLU A 159 -5.16 6.67 -16.92
N ASP A 160 -4.01 6.75 -17.61
CA ASP A 160 -3.65 5.83 -18.69
C ASP A 160 -2.87 4.59 -18.22
N ARG A 161 -2.45 4.56 -16.96
CA ARG A 161 -1.68 3.50 -16.31
C ARG A 161 -1.94 3.49 -14.80
N PHE A 162 -1.65 2.39 -14.12
CA PHE A 162 -1.91 2.28 -12.67
C PHE A 162 -1.09 3.26 -11.81
N SER A 163 0.13 3.62 -12.24
CA SER A 163 0.93 4.60 -11.52
C SER A 163 0.33 6.01 -11.56
N MET A 164 -0.36 6.39 -12.65
CA MET A 164 -1.09 7.66 -12.69
C MET A 164 -2.29 7.62 -11.74
N PHE A 165 -3.00 6.48 -11.69
CA PHE A 165 -4.11 6.29 -10.76
C PHE A 165 -3.63 6.48 -9.32
N TRP A 166 -2.45 5.94 -9.01
CA TRP A 166 -1.82 6.14 -7.71
C TRP A 166 -1.43 7.60 -7.43
N GLU A 167 -0.88 8.33 -8.39
CA GLU A 167 -0.59 9.76 -8.23
C GLU A 167 -1.87 10.57 -7.92
N SER A 168 -2.96 10.29 -8.63
CA SER A 168 -4.26 10.91 -8.36
C SER A 168 -4.86 10.47 -7.03
N TRP A 169 -4.66 9.21 -6.62
CA TRP A 169 -5.02 8.74 -5.28
C TRP A 169 -4.32 9.53 -4.19
N LYS A 170 -3.00 9.74 -4.33
CA LYS A 170 -2.22 10.56 -3.40
C LYS A 170 -2.72 12.01 -3.32
N ALA A 171 -3.25 12.55 -4.42
CA ALA A 171 -3.81 13.90 -4.48
C ALA A 171 -5.27 14.00 -4.00
N SER A 172 -5.99 12.87 -3.89
CA SER A 172 -7.44 12.83 -3.61
C SER A 172 -7.82 13.13 -2.15
N GLY A 173 -6.87 12.99 -1.22
CA GLY A 173 -7.13 13.05 0.21
C GLY A 173 -7.65 11.74 0.83
N GLN A 174 -7.76 10.66 0.04
CA GLN A 174 -7.98 9.32 0.56
C GLN A 174 -6.77 8.84 1.39
N ASN A 175 -6.99 7.83 2.24
CA ASN A 175 -5.92 7.28 3.06
C ASN A 175 -4.89 6.57 2.15
N LYS A 176 -3.66 7.11 2.13
CA LYS A 176 -2.57 6.58 1.30
C LYS A 176 -1.93 5.34 1.92
N HIS A 177 -1.75 5.32 3.24
CA HIS A 177 -1.13 4.21 3.96
C HIS A 177 -1.84 2.88 3.73
N ASN A 178 -3.16 2.84 3.91
CA ASN A 178 -3.94 1.62 3.69
C ASN A 178 -3.96 1.23 2.20
N ALA A 179 -4.03 2.20 1.29
CA ALA A 179 -4.03 1.94 -0.14
C ALA A 179 -2.69 1.39 -0.64
N VAL A 180 -1.56 1.98 -0.25
CA VAL A 180 -0.24 1.50 -0.67
C VAL A 180 0.05 0.10 -0.14
N ARG A 181 -0.51 -0.25 1.02
CA ARG A 181 -0.41 -1.59 1.59
C ARG A 181 -1.19 -2.65 0.80
N ALA A 182 -2.41 -2.34 0.37
CA ALA A 182 -3.20 -3.17 -0.54
C ALA A 182 -2.49 -3.36 -1.90
N ILE A 183 -1.92 -2.27 -2.43
CA ILE A 183 -1.11 -2.29 -3.65
C ILE A 183 0.14 -3.19 -3.47
N TYR A 184 0.82 -3.06 -2.34
CA TYR A 184 2.03 -3.84 -2.01
C TYR A 184 1.74 -5.34 -1.80
N GLN A 185 0.61 -5.66 -1.18
CA GLN A 185 0.10 -7.04 -1.02
C GLN A 185 0.03 -7.74 -2.38
N ASN A 186 -0.45 -7.03 -3.39
CA ASN A 186 -0.56 -7.45 -4.78
C ASN A 186 0.75 -7.30 -5.58
N THR A 187 1.91 -7.27 -4.91
CA THR A 187 3.24 -7.26 -5.52
C THR A 187 3.59 -6.02 -6.34
N ILE A 188 2.81 -4.95 -6.24
CA ILE A 188 3.11 -3.65 -6.84
C ILE A 188 3.76 -2.78 -5.77
N ASP A 189 5.00 -2.34 -5.98
CA ASP A 189 5.74 -1.56 -4.97
C ASP A 189 5.80 -0.07 -5.34
N TYR A 190 4.85 0.71 -4.80
CA TYR A 190 4.82 2.17 -4.90
C TYR A 190 5.15 2.88 -3.57
N ASP A 191 5.60 2.12 -2.59
CA ASP A 191 5.83 2.61 -1.23
C ASP A 191 7.22 3.26 -1.10
N GLY A 192 7.27 4.46 -0.53
CA GLY A 192 8.51 5.06 -0.05
C GLY A 192 8.80 4.58 1.36
N ALA A 193 10.02 4.10 1.64
CA ALA A 193 10.38 3.74 3.01
C ALA A 193 10.35 4.99 3.94
N PRO A 194 9.98 4.82 5.23
CA PRO A 194 10.01 5.91 6.18
C PRO A 194 11.44 6.38 6.37
N ARG A 195 11.59 7.62 6.83
CA ARG A 195 12.89 8.26 6.97
C ARG A 195 12.97 9.12 8.22
N PHE A 196 14.20 9.37 8.64
CA PHE A 196 14.50 10.44 9.58
C PHE A 196 14.82 11.71 8.77
N ASP A 197 13.90 12.66 8.77
CA ASP A 197 14.06 13.96 8.09
C ASP A 197 15.12 14.83 8.79
N LEU A 198 15.32 14.59 10.09
CA LEU A 198 16.35 15.20 10.91
C LEU A 198 17.01 14.13 11.80
N PRO A 199 18.33 14.25 12.08
CA PRO A 199 18.99 13.33 12.99
C PRO A 199 18.42 13.46 14.40
N LEU A 200 18.29 12.33 15.10
CA LEU A 200 17.86 12.31 16.49
C LEU A 200 18.86 13.08 17.38
N PRO A 201 18.38 13.89 18.35
CA PRO A 201 19.25 14.74 19.14
C PRO A 201 19.93 13.92 20.25
N ASP A 202 21.23 14.10 20.41
CA ASP A 202 21.95 13.64 21.60
C ASP A 202 21.40 14.32 22.86
N VAL A 203 21.27 13.56 23.95
CA VAL A 203 20.71 14.04 25.21
C VAL A 203 21.72 13.93 26.35
N THR A 204 21.69 14.90 27.26
CA THR A 204 22.43 14.84 28.53
C THR A 204 21.43 14.79 29.68
N VAL A 205 21.56 13.75 30.50
CA VAL A 205 20.64 13.42 31.60
C VAL A 205 21.41 13.21 32.90
N LEU A 206 20.75 13.33 34.04
CA LEU A 206 21.35 13.09 35.35
C LEU A 206 21.15 11.63 35.79
N GLN A 207 22.17 11.05 36.42
CA GLN A 207 22.09 9.70 37.00
C GLN A 207 20.90 9.55 37.97
N GLY A 208 20.17 8.44 37.88
CA GLY A 208 19.06 8.11 38.79
C GLY A 208 17.82 9.01 38.66
N ILE A 209 17.72 9.84 37.62
CA ILE A 209 16.57 10.71 37.35
C ILE A 209 15.80 10.18 36.14
N SER A 210 14.47 10.13 36.24
CA SER A 210 13.61 9.78 35.12
C SER A 210 13.38 10.99 34.22
N TYR A 211 13.60 10.81 32.92
CA TYR A 211 13.29 11.77 31.86
C TYR A 211 12.24 11.16 30.92
N PRO A 212 10.95 11.27 31.28
CA PRO A 212 9.88 10.86 30.40
C PRO A 212 9.76 11.84 29.22
N HIS A 213 9.39 11.31 28.06
CA HIS A 213 9.05 12.09 26.87
C HIS A 213 10.15 13.07 26.44
N ILE A 214 11.41 12.66 26.53
CA ILE A 214 12.58 13.51 26.26
C ILE A 214 12.77 13.79 24.76
N ILE A 215 12.33 12.88 23.89
CA ILE A 215 12.32 13.04 22.43
C ILE A 215 10.93 12.68 21.90
N ASP A 216 10.33 13.58 21.12
CA ASP A 216 9.12 13.30 20.31
C ASP A 216 9.55 12.81 18.93
N LEU A 217 9.30 11.54 18.60
CA LEU A 217 9.77 10.96 17.34
C LEU A 217 9.09 11.56 16.10
N TRP A 218 7.86 12.05 16.25
CA TRP A 218 7.14 12.74 15.16
C TRP A 218 7.84 14.02 14.70
N ALA A 219 8.73 14.60 15.51
CA ALA A 219 9.49 15.77 15.11
C ALA A 219 10.70 15.45 14.21
N PHE A 220 11.05 14.16 14.04
CA PHE A 220 12.26 13.74 13.35
C PHE A 220 12.01 12.75 12.22
N THR A 221 10.84 12.11 12.19
CA THR A 221 10.50 11.11 11.17
C THR A 221 9.41 11.60 10.24
N GLY A 222 9.44 11.13 9.01
CA GLY A 222 8.40 11.35 8.02
C GLY A 222 8.31 10.19 7.05
N ASP A 223 7.21 10.16 6.32
CA ASP A 223 6.93 9.20 5.27
C ASP A 223 6.02 9.85 4.21
N ASP A 224 6.14 9.42 2.95
CA ASP A 224 5.39 10.05 1.86
C ASP A 224 3.94 9.53 1.79
N GLU A 225 3.70 8.29 2.22
CA GLU A 225 2.41 7.61 2.19
C GLU A 225 1.74 7.52 3.57
N SER A 226 2.53 7.45 4.63
CA SER A 226 2.07 7.25 6.00
C SER A 226 2.14 8.52 6.83
N THR A 227 1.05 8.83 7.53
CA THR A 227 1.04 9.91 8.51
C THR A 227 1.71 9.48 9.82
N ASP A 228 2.14 10.44 10.65
CA ASP A 228 2.84 10.11 11.89
C ASP A 228 2.12 9.09 12.82
N PRO A 229 0.78 9.08 12.95
CA PRO A 229 0.07 8.05 13.71
C PRO A 229 0.08 6.65 13.09
N GLU A 230 0.36 6.52 11.79
CA GLU A 230 0.43 5.26 11.06
C GLU A 230 1.84 4.65 11.12
N LEU A 231 2.84 5.44 11.53
CA LEU A 231 4.20 4.97 11.77
C LEU A 231 4.33 4.28 13.13
N SER A 232 5.16 3.25 13.16
CA SER A 232 5.50 2.49 14.36
C SER A 232 6.99 2.59 14.70
N TYR A 233 7.30 2.57 15.99
CA TYR A 233 8.66 2.79 16.49
C TYR A 233 9.14 1.65 17.38
N GLN A 234 10.43 1.34 17.28
CA GLN A 234 11.08 0.31 18.08
C GLN A 234 12.49 0.76 18.48
N ILE A 235 12.87 0.56 19.74
CA ILE A 235 14.29 0.56 20.13
C ILE A 235 14.84 -0.82 19.81
N THR A 236 15.77 -0.90 18.85
CA THR A 236 16.36 -2.17 18.41
C THR A 236 17.61 -2.50 19.19
N VAL A 237 18.39 -1.49 19.58
CA VAL A 237 19.64 -1.66 20.33
C VAL A 237 19.78 -0.56 21.38
N VAL A 238 20.25 -0.94 22.57
CA VAL A 238 20.81 -0.02 23.56
C VAL A 238 22.20 -0.53 23.90
N SER A 239 23.24 0.27 23.62
CA SER A 239 24.64 -0.20 23.75
C SER A 239 25.06 -0.47 25.20
N ASP A 240 24.41 0.19 26.16
CA ASP A 240 24.57 -0.06 27.59
C ASP A 240 23.22 0.01 28.30
N TRP A 241 22.82 -1.11 28.90
CA TRP A 241 21.53 -1.27 29.57
C TRP A 241 21.34 -0.33 30.77
N HIS A 242 22.43 0.22 31.35
CA HIS A 242 22.34 1.17 32.47
C HIS A 242 21.67 2.51 32.09
N CYS A 243 21.50 2.81 30.80
CA CYS A 243 20.72 3.98 30.35
C CYS A 243 19.20 3.82 30.50
N GLU A 244 18.70 2.57 30.49
CA GLU A 244 17.28 2.22 30.51
C GLU A 244 16.40 3.09 29.58
N ALA A 245 16.76 3.13 28.29
CA ALA A 245 15.93 3.77 27.27
C ALA A 245 14.69 2.92 26.98
N SER A 246 13.52 3.55 26.87
CA SER A 246 12.25 2.89 26.55
C SER A 246 11.35 3.78 25.70
N LEU A 247 10.28 3.21 25.13
CA LEU A 247 9.28 3.93 24.35
C LEU A 247 7.93 3.98 25.08
N ASP A 248 7.25 5.11 24.95
CA ASP A 248 5.84 5.30 25.27
C ASP A 248 5.14 5.85 24.01
N GLY A 249 4.68 4.94 23.15
CA GLY A 249 4.23 5.27 21.80
C GLY A 249 5.36 5.91 20.99
N ARG A 250 5.17 7.18 20.62
CA ARG A 250 6.14 8.00 19.88
C ARG A 250 7.21 8.66 20.75
N TRP A 251 7.10 8.54 22.07
CA TRP A 251 7.96 9.26 23.00
C TRP A 251 9.10 8.38 23.49
N VAL A 252 10.33 8.88 23.41
CA VAL A 252 11.47 8.23 24.06
C VAL A 252 11.52 8.64 25.52
N ASN A 253 11.76 7.67 26.40
CA ASN A 253 12.02 7.85 27.82
C ASN A 253 13.42 7.35 28.15
N VAL A 254 14.10 8.00 29.09
CA VAL A 254 15.43 7.58 29.57
C VAL A 254 15.47 7.65 31.09
N ILE A 255 15.92 6.57 31.74
CA ILE A 255 16.02 6.48 33.20
C ILE A 255 17.38 5.89 33.57
N PRO A 256 18.46 6.68 33.61
CA PRO A 256 19.77 6.15 33.91
C PRO A 256 19.85 5.58 35.32
N GLN A 257 20.58 4.48 35.49
CA GLN A 257 20.70 3.84 36.80
C GLN A 257 21.34 4.74 37.85
N PRO A 258 20.84 4.74 39.10
CA PRO A 258 21.47 5.46 40.19
C PRO A 258 22.94 5.04 40.37
N GLY A 259 23.85 6.02 40.36
CA GLY A 259 25.29 5.78 40.57
C GLY A 259 26.07 5.44 39.30
N TRP A 260 25.42 5.26 38.15
CA TRP A 260 26.09 5.02 36.88
C TRP A 260 26.39 6.35 36.16
N LEU A 261 27.59 6.44 35.60
CA LEU A 261 28.05 7.54 34.76
C LEU A 261 28.63 6.94 33.48
N GLY A 262 28.37 7.57 32.34
CA GLY A 262 28.84 7.07 31.08
C GLY A 262 28.04 7.59 29.90
N GLN A 263 28.17 6.89 28.80
CA GLN A 263 27.44 7.14 27.57
C GLN A 263 26.86 5.83 27.06
N CYS A 264 25.69 5.90 26.45
CA CYS A 264 25.17 4.82 25.62
C CYS A 264 24.65 5.37 24.31
N ILE A 265 24.63 4.50 23.30
CA ILE A 265 24.01 4.74 22.01
C ILE A 265 22.70 3.96 22.00
N VAL A 266 21.62 4.63 21.61
CA VAL A 266 20.32 4.02 21.41
C VAL A 266 20.04 4.03 19.91
N THR A 267 19.74 2.85 19.36
CA THR A 267 19.32 2.70 17.96
C THR A 267 17.81 2.57 17.91
N LEU A 268 17.20 3.46 17.15
CA LEU A 268 15.76 3.53 16.96
C LEU A 268 15.42 3.16 15.52
N ARG A 269 14.36 2.38 15.35
CA ARG A 269 13.77 2.00 14.08
C ARG A 269 12.39 2.64 13.94
N VAL A 270 12.12 3.21 12.79
CA VAL A 270 10.77 3.60 12.32
C VAL A 270 10.31 2.64 11.23
N SER A 271 9.03 2.32 11.21
CA SER A 271 8.41 1.39 10.26
C SER A 271 7.03 1.88 9.82
N ASP A 272 6.74 1.79 8.53
CA ASP A 272 5.45 2.02 7.88
C ASP A 272 4.59 0.73 7.79
N SER A 273 5.01 -0.33 8.49
CA SER A 273 4.51 -1.72 8.49
C SER A 273 5.24 -2.74 7.61
N PHE A 274 5.95 -2.34 6.54
CA PHE A 274 6.69 -3.30 5.70
C PHE A 274 8.08 -2.82 5.23
N LYS A 275 8.36 -1.52 5.24
CA LYS A 275 9.72 -0.96 5.13
C LYS A 275 10.09 -0.23 6.42
N THR A 276 11.40 -0.06 6.61
CA THR A 276 11.95 0.47 7.86
C THR A 276 13.17 1.33 7.62
N ALA A 277 13.39 2.31 8.49
CA ALA A 277 14.65 3.04 8.60
C ALA A 277 15.13 3.08 10.05
N GLU A 278 16.43 3.31 10.23
CA GLU A 278 17.06 3.40 11.55
C GLU A 278 17.87 4.69 11.69
N ASP A 279 17.90 5.22 12.91
CA ASP A 279 18.82 6.29 13.33
C ASP A 279 19.29 6.04 14.76
N VAL A 280 20.32 6.76 15.19
CA VAL A 280 20.93 6.61 16.51
C VAL A 280 21.03 7.96 17.22
N PHE A 281 20.93 7.94 18.55
CA PHE A 281 21.30 9.08 19.38
C PHE A 281 22.11 8.63 20.60
N GLN A 282 22.94 9.54 21.11
CA GLN A 282 23.75 9.32 22.29
C GLN A 282 23.08 9.89 23.54
N VAL A 283 23.03 9.08 24.60
CA VAL A 283 22.69 9.53 25.95
C VAL A 283 23.99 9.71 26.73
N THR A 284 24.22 10.90 27.27
CA THR A 284 25.34 11.19 28.19
C THR A 284 24.81 11.34 29.61
N VAL A 285 25.32 10.55 30.56
CA VAL A 285 24.86 10.55 31.95
C VAL A 285 25.84 11.31 32.84
N ALA A 286 25.34 12.42 33.38
CA ALA A 286 26.08 13.32 34.24
C ALA A 286 25.81 13.06 35.73
N PRO A 287 26.77 13.39 36.61
CA PRO A 287 26.60 13.20 38.05
C PRO A 287 25.62 14.21 38.65
N VAL A 288 24.80 13.75 39.59
CA VAL A 288 24.04 14.63 40.49
C VAL A 288 25.00 15.22 41.53
N GLN A 289 25.33 16.52 41.42
CA GLN A 289 26.27 17.18 42.34
C GLN A 289 25.67 17.46 43.72
N SER A 290 24.41 17.88 43.80
CA SER A 290 23.74 18.15 45.07
C SER A 290 22.22 18.18 44.89
N TRP A 291 21.48 17.73 45.91
CA TRP A 291 20.03 17.89 45.99
C TRP A 291 19.67 19.10 46.83
N MET A 292 19.08 20.14 46.23
CA MET A 292 18.52 21.25 46.99
C MET A 292 17.11 20.92 47.45
N HIS A 293 16.91 20.78 48.76
CA HIS A 293 15.60 20.59 49.37
C HIS A 293 15.13 21.95 49.89
N LEU A 294 14.11 22.54 49.24
CA LEU A 294 13.49 23.78 49.71
C LEU A 294 12.38 23.44 50.71
N PRO A 295 12.49 23.82 52.00
CA PRO A 295 11.40 23.63 52.94
C PRO A 295 10.24 24.55 52.56
N LEU A 296 9.06 23.97 52.34
CA LEU A 296 7.80 24.71 52.22
C LEU A 296 7.40 25.24 53.60
N VAL A 297 7.54 26.55 53.81
CA VAL A 297 7.01 27.24 54.99
C VAL A 297 5.60 27.73 54.66
N PHE A 298 4.59 26.99 55.10
CA PHE A 298 3.20 27.47 55.09
C PHE A 298 2.99 28.42 56.29
N ARG A 299 2.33 29.56 56.06
CA ARG A 299 1.86 30.50 57.10
C ARG A 299 0.38 30.32 57.35
#